data_AF-A0AAV8S3G5-F1
#
_entry.id   AF-A0AAV8S3G5-F1
#
_cell.length_a   1.000
_cell.length_b   1.000
_cell.length_c   1.000
_cell.angle_alpha   90.00
_cell.angle_beta   90.00
_cell.angle_gamma   90.00
#
_symmetry.space_group_name_H-M   'P 1'
#
loop_
_entity.id
_entity.type
_entity.pdbx_description
1 polymer ?
#
loop_
_entity_poly.entity_id
_entity_poly.type
_entity_poly.pdbx_seq_one_letter_code
_entity_poly.pdbx_strand_id
1 'polypeptide(L)'
;MSVASALGCGAAFLRHLSSGSRSGSTLILLRAGRTKPRPYSSSLARCAAPEPPDVSRLADTARISLTPEEVEQFAPKIRQVIDWFGQLQAVDLESIEPSLRADTDASTSQREDAPETFGNREAIIAAVPSYDDPYIKVPKVLNKE
;
A
#
# COMPACT_ATOMS: atom_id res chain seq x y z
N MET A 1 61.84 3.36 11.06
CA MET A 1 61.01 4.13 10.09
C MET A 1 59.64 4.25 10.76
N SER A 2 59.38 5.31 11.54
CA SER A 2 58.78 6.60 11.09
C SER A 2 57.48 6.31 10.32
N VAL A 3 56.27 6.69 10.72
CA VAL A 3 55.75 7.98 11.24
C VAL A 3 54.31 7.73 11.77
N ALA A 4 53.92 8.21 12.96
CA ALA A 4 53.20 9.47 13.27
C ALA A 4 51.66 9.31 13.36
N SER A 5 51.08 9.57 14.54
CA SER A 5 50.34 10.80 14.97
C SER A 5 48.82 10.68 14.75
N ALA A 6 48.01 10.74 15.82
CA ALA A 6 47.43 11.96 16.45
C ALA A 6 46.29 12.53 15.57
N LEU A 7 45.12 12.97 16.04
CA LEU A 7 44.66 13.70 17.22
C LEU A 7 43.26 13.12 17.62
N GLY A 8 42.68 13.24 18.82
CA GLY A 8 42.76 14.29 19.84
C GLY A 8 41.41 15.04 19.95
N CYS A 9 41.00 15.35 21.19
CA CYS A 9 39.82 16.11 21.67
C CYS A 9 38.51 15.29 21.87
N GLY A 10 37.94 15.13 23.07
CA GLY A 10 38.09 15.86 24.33
C GLY A 10 37.05 16.97 24.46
N ALA A 11 36.01 16.75 25.27
CA ALA A 11 35.51 17.72 26.26
C ALA A 11 34.20 17.20 26.91
N ALA A 12 34.24 17.12 28.23
CA ALA A 12 33.06 17.04 29.08
C ALA A 12 32.21 18.32 28.94
N PHE A 13 30.89 18.18 29.01
CA PHE A 13 30.03 19.29 29.41
C PHE A 13 29.09 18.82 30.52
N LEU A 14 29.38 19.31 31.73
CA LEU A 14 28.62 19.09 32.94
C LEU A 14 27.67 20.28 33.15
N ARG A 15 26.49 19.97 33.69
CA ARG A 15 25.50 20.86 34.36
C ARG A 15 24.52 21.60 33.47
N HIS A 16 23.24 21.20 33.58
CA HIS A 16 22.32 22.02 34.36
C HIS A 16 21.16 21.17 34.88
N LEU A 17 20.99 21.15 36.21
CA LEU A 17 19.71 20.82 36.83
C LEU A 17 18.72 21.93 36.47
N SER A 18 17.55 21.54 35.95
CA SER A 18 16.36 22.37 36.04
C SER A 18 15.21 21.51 36.54
N SER A 19 14.69 21.91 37.69
CA SER A 19 13.58 21.30 38.39
C SER A 19 12.25 21.61 37.71
N GLY A 20 11.37 20.61 37.72
CA GLY A 20 9.93 20.82 37.93
C GLY A 20 9.09 21.00 36.67
N SER A 21 8.23 20.03 36.39
CA SER A 21 6.79 20.27 36.53
C SER A 21 6.04 18.94 36.44
N ARG A 22 5.23 18.67 37.46
CA ARG A 22 4.25 17.59 37.47
C ARG A 22 3.19 17.94 36.42
N SER A 23 3.15 17.22 35.31
CA SER A 23 1.98 17.22 34.44
C SER A 23 1.60 15.78 34.18
N GLY A 24 0.35 15.46 34.51
CA GLY A 24 -0.13 14.11 34.71
C GLY A 24 0.09 13.23 33.48
N SER A 25 0.74 12.09 33.70
CA SER A 25 0.71 10.95 32.79
C SER A 25 -0.71 10.39 32.79
N THR A 26 -1.61 10.96 31.99
CA THR A 26 -2.87 10.32 31.65
C THR A 26 -2.53 9.12 30.78
N LEU A 27 -2.41 7.95 31.40
CA LEU A 27 -2.34 6.67 30.70
C LEU A 27 -3.66 6.48 29.94
N ILE A 28 -3.66 6.87 28.66
CA ILE A 28 -4.71 6.49 27.74
C ILE A 28 -4.56 4.99 27.52
N LEU A 29 -5.38 4.21 28.21
CA LEU A 29 -5.57 2.79 27.98
C LEU A 29 -6.16 2.60 26.58
N LEU A 30 -5.30 2.47 25.56
CA LEU A 30 -5.71 1.97 24.26
C LEU A 30 -6.14 0.52 24.44
N ARG A 31 -7.45 0.35 24.59
CA ARG A 31 -8.13 -0.94 24.61
C ARG A 31 -7.90 -1.58 23.25
N ALA A 32 -6.92 -2.49 23.17
CA ALA A 32 -6.67 -3.30 22.01
C ALA A 32 -7.99 -4.00 21.62
N GLY A 33 -8.64 -3.49 20.58
CA GLY A 33 -9.83 -4.09 20.02
C GLY A 33 -9.45 -5.49 19.56
N ARG A 34 -10.02 -6.52 20.20
CA ARG A 34 -10.00 -7.88 19.68
C ARG A 34 -10.78 -7.91 18.38
N THR A 35 -10.14 -7.57 17.27
CA THR A 35 -10.69 -7.85 15.95
C THR A 35 -10.62 -9.37 15.79
N LYS A 36 -11.78 -10.04 15.91
CA LYS A 36 -11.85 -11.45 15.55
C LYS A 36 -11.48 -11.53 14.06
N PRO A 37 -10.53 -12.39 13.65
CA PRO A 37 -10.27 -12.59 12.23
C PRO A 37 -11.61 -12.96 11.58
N ARG A 38 -11.97 -12.27 10.50
CA ARG A 38 -13.17 -12.64 9.75
C ARG A 38 -12.95 -14.08 9.28
N PRO A 39 -13.91 -14.99 9.48
CA PRO A 39 -13.76 -16.33 8.94
C PRO A 39 -13.66 -16.17 7.42
N TYR A 40 -12.51 -16.56 6.87
CA TYR A 40 -12.37 -16.71 5.44
C TYR A 40 -13.41 -17.75 5.03
N SER A 41 -14.39 -17.33 4.22
CA SER A 41 -15.50 -18.19 3.82
C SER A 41 -14.96 -19.30 2.93
N SER A 42 -14.59 -20.42 3.53
CA SER A 42 -14.08 -21.62 2.86
C SER A 42 -15.15 -22.39 2.09
N SER A 43 -16.40 -21.93 2.07
CA SER A 43 -17.53 -22.79 1.73
C SER A 43 -17.80 -23.04 0.24
N LEU A 44 -17.08 -22.46 -0.73
CA LEU A 44 -17.30 -22.79 -2.15
C LEU A 44 -16.04 -22.72 -3.05
N ALA A 45 -14.91 -23.28 -2.63
CA ALA A 45 -13.77 -23.49 -3.53
C ALA A 45 -13.90 -24.82 -4.28
N ARG A 46 -14.94 -24.98 -5.11
CA ARG A 46 -14.78 -25.83 -6.30
C ARG A 46 -13.99 -24.99 -7.29
N CYS A 47 -12.67 -25.13 -7.28
CA CYS A 47 -11.79 -24.57 -8.30
C CYS A 47 -12.14 -25.20 -9.64
N ALA A 48 -13.12 -24.61 -10.34
CA ALA A 48 -13.32 -24.88 -11.74
C ALA A 48 -12.15 -24.27 -12.53
N ALA A 49 -11.83 -24.85 -13.67
CA ALA A 49 -10.91 -24.25 -14.62
C ALA A 49 -11.34 -22.80 -14.88
N PRO A 50 -10.40 -21.84 -14.95
CA PRO A 50 -10.76 -20.46 -15.19
C PRO A 50 -11.47 -20.34 -16.55
N GLU A 51 -12.72 -19.87 -16.53
CA GLU A 51 -13.45 -19.51 -17.75
C GLU A 51 -12.64 -18.45 -18.51
N PRO A 52 -12.61 -18.49 -19.86
CA PRO A 52 -11.87 -17.50 -20.64
C PRO A 52 -12.41 -16.10 -20.31
N PRO A 53 -11.55 -15.15 -19.92
CA PRO A 53 -12.01 -13.84 -19.53
C PRO A 53 -12.46 -13.04 -20.75
N ASP A 54 -13.49 -12.23 -20.55
CA ASP A 54 -13.86 -11.17 -21.48
C ASP A 54 -12.86 -10.00 -21.37
N VAL A 55 -12.02 -9.85 -22.39
CA VAL A 55 -10.97 -8.83 -22.45
C VAL A 55 -11.55 -7.42 -22.47
N SER A 56 -12.69 -7.21 -23.14
CA SER A 56 -13.35 -5.90 -23.19
C SER A 56 -13.80 -5.48 -21.80
N ARG A 57 -14.43 -6.40 -21.05
CA ARG A 57 -14.84 -6.15 -19.67
C ARG A 57 -13.65 -5.90 -18.73
N LEU A 58 -12.55 -6.62 -18.93
CA LEU A 58 -11.33 -6.41 -18.15
C LEU A 58 -10.73 -5.01 -18.41
N ALA A 59 -10.71 -4.58 -19.67
CA ALA A 59 -10.22 -3.27 -20.06
C ALA A 59 -11.05 -2.14 -19.43
N ASP A 60 -12.38 -2.28 -19.41
CA ASP A 60 -13.27 -1.33 -18.76
C ASP A 60 -13.03 -1.22 -17.25
N THR A 61 -12.75 -2.36 -16.61
CA THR A 61 -12.42 -2.44 -15.18
C THR A 61 -11.09 -1.76 -14.87
N ALA A 62 -10.11 -1.92 -15.75
CA ALA A 62 -8.79 -1.29 -15.64
C ALA A 62 -8.73 0.16 -16.16
N ARG A 63 -9.83 0.68 -16.71
CA ARG A 63 -9.89 2.00 -17.38
C ARG A 63 -8.91 2.12 -18.57
N ILE A 64 -8.71 1.03 -19.30
CA ILE A 64 -7.90 0.96 -20.51
C ILE A 64 -8.83 0.99 -21.73
N SER A 65 -8.61 1.91 -22.65
CA SER A 65 -9.35 1.95 -23.92
C SER A 65 -8.66 1.03 -24.92
N LEU A 66 -9.41 0.10 -25.51
CA LEU A 66 -8.93 -0.84 -26.54
C LEU A 66 -9.83 -0.78 -27.77
N THR A 67 -9.24 -0.96 -28.95
CA THR A 67 -9.99 -1.18 -30.20
C THR A 67 -10.40 -2.64 -30.32
N PRO A 68 -11.43 -3.00 -31.12
CA PRO A 68 -11.82 -4.39 -31.32
C PRO A 68 -10.68 -5.25 -31.90
N GLU A 69 -9.82 -4.68 -32.74
CA GLU A 69 -8.65 -5.37 -33.29
C GLU A 69 -7.62 -5.70 -32.20
N GLU A 70 -7.40 -4.78 -31.26
CA GLU A 70 -6.50 -5.01 -30.12
C GLU A 70 -7.06 -6.08 -29.18
N VAL A 71 -8.38 -6.10 -28.97
CA VAL A 71 -9.04 -7.14 -28.18
C VAL A 71 -8.76 -8.53 -28.75
N GLU A 72 -8.93 -8.72 -30.05
CA GLU A 72 -8.62 -10.00 -30.72
C GLU A 72 -7.14 -10.38 -30.62
N GLN A 73 -6.23 -9.40 -30.64
CA GLN A 73 -4.79 -9.64 -30.48
C GLN A 73 -4.37 -9.99 -29.05
N PHE A 74 -5.04 -9.42 -28.04
CA PHE A 74 -4.69 -9.63 -26.63
C PHE A 74 -5.39 -10.83 -25.99
N ALA A 75 -6.58 -11.20 -26.47
CA ALA A 75 -7.34 -12.35 -25.98
C ALA A 75 -6.52 -13.65 -25.88
N PRO A 76 -5.80 -14.12 -26.92
CA PRO A 76 -5.03 -15.35 -26.82
C PRO A 76 -3.84 -15.24 -25.86
N LYS A 77 -3.23 -14.05 -25.74
CA LYS A 77 -2.09 -13.80 -24.85
C LYS A 77 -2.51 -13.87 -23.39
N ILE A 78 -3.63 -13.23 -23.06
CA ILE A 78 -4.21 -13.26 -21.70
C ILE A 78 -4.63 -14.68 -21.34
N ARG A 79 -5.24 -15.40 -22.30
CA ARG A 79 -5.62 -16.81 -22.11
C ARG A 79 -4.42 -17.69 -21.76
N GLN A 80 -3.32 -17.55 -22.49
CA GLN A 80 -2.09 -18.31 -22.20
C GLN A 80 -1.57 -18.09 -20.77
N VAL A 81 -1.62 -16.85 -20.27
CA VAL A 81 -1.19 -16.51 -18.90
C VAL A 81 -2.11 -17.18 -17.88
N ILE A 82 -3.42 -17.14 -18.09
CA ILE A 82 -4.40 -17.75 -17.20
C ILE A 82 -4.27 -19.27 -17.19
N ASP A 83 -4.10 -19.89 -18.35
CA ASP A 83 -3.88 -21.33 -18.47
C ASP A 83 -2.60 -21.76 -17.72
N TRP A 84 -1.55 -20.94 -17.77
CA TRP A 84 -0.33 -21.16 -16.99
C TRP A 84 -0.59 -21.10 -15.47
N PHE A 85 -1.34 -20.10 -14.98
CA PHE A 85 -1.76 -20.03 -13.58
C PHE A 85 -2.69 -21.17 -13.16
N GLY A 86 -3.45 -21.75 -14.11
CA GLY A 86 -4.31 -22.91 -13.88
C GLY A 86 -3.56 -24.12 -13.30
N GLN A 87 -2.25 -24.23 -13.53
CA GLN A 87 -1.40 -25.28 -12.94
C GLN A 87 -1.40 -25.25 -11.40
N LEU A 88 -1.61 -24.08 -10.79
CA LEU A 88 -1.66 -23.94 -9.33
C LEU A 88 -2.90 -24.58 -8.71
N GLN A 89 -3.96 -24.85 -9.49
CA GLN A 89 -5.18 -25.52 -8.99
C GLN A 89 -4.94 -26.99 -8.64
N ALA A 90 -3.86 -27.61 -9.14
CA ALA A 90 -3.52 -28.99 -8.83
C ALA A 90 -2.82 -29.16 -7.47
N VAL A 91 -2.46 -28.06 -6.81
CA VAL A 91 -1.76 -28.06 -5.52
C VAL A 91 -2.78 -28.06 -4.39
N ASP A 92 -2.65 -29.01 -3.46
CA ASP A 92 -3.47 -29.05 -2.23
C ASP A 92 -2.99 -27.99 -1.23
N LEU A 93 -3.92 -27.13 -0.80
CA LEU A 93 -3.70 -26.01 0.10
C LEU A 93 -4.67 -26.02 1.29
N GLU A 94 -5.44 -27.10 1.52
CA GLU A 94 -6.51 -27.13 2.54
C GLU A 94 -6.01 -26.84 3.97
N SER A 95 -4.74 -27.13 4.25
CA SER A 95 -4.13 -26.99 5.58
C SER A 95 -3.20 -25.78 5.74
N ILE A 96 -3.05 -24.95 4.69
CA ILE A 96 -2.10 -23.85 4.67
C ILE A 96 -2.83 -22.51 4.83
N GLU A 97 -2.43 -21.73 5.84
CA GLU A 97 -2.95 -20.37 6.03
C GLU A 97 -2.42 -19.41 4.94
N PRO A 98 -3.27 -18.54 4.37
CA PRO A 98 -2.83 -17.55 3.38
C PRO A 98 -1.79 -16.57 3.95
N SER A 99 -0.68 -16.37 3.22
CA SER A 99 0.32 -15.35 3.56
C SER A 99 -0.03 -14.00 2.94
N LEU A 100 -0.08 -12.93 3.75
CA LEU A 100 -0.34 -11.56 3.30
C LEU A 100 0.93 -10.70 3.20
N ARG A 101 1.96 -11.04 3.97
CA ARG A 101 3.25 -10.37 4.04
C ARG A 101 4.31 -11.43 4.36
N ALA A 102 5.51 -11.27 3.79
CA ALA A 102 6.64 -12.16 4.09
C ALA A 102 6.99 -12.17 5.59
N ASP A 103 6.89 -11.02 6.26
CA ASP A 103 7.18 -10.86 7.69
C ASP A 103 5.87 -10.89 8.49
N THR A 104 5.54 -12.05 9.04
CA THR A 104 4.31 -12.27 9.82
C THR A 104 4.32 -11.51 11.17
N ASP A 105 5.50 -11.15 11.67
CA ASP A 105 5.69 -10.50 12.98
C ASP A 105 5.77 -8.96 12.89
N ALA A 106 5.47 -8.38 11.73
CA ALA A 106 5.54 -6.94 11.55
C ALA A 106 4.49 -6.25 12.44
N SER A 107 4.94 -5.65 13.53
CA SER A 107 4.13 -4.75 14.35
C SER A 107 3.55 -3.66 13.45
N THR A 108 2.25 -3.42 13.58
CA THR A 108 1.58 -2.35 12.82
C THR A 108 2.21 -1.02 13.20
N SER A 109 3.06 -0.49 12.33
CA SER A 109 3.64 0.84 12.51
C SER A 109 2.50 1.86 12.43
N GLN A 110 2.25 2.53 13.55
CA GLN A 110 1.30 3.62 13.63
C GLN A 110 2.07 4.93 13.49
N ARG A 111 1.55 5.83 12.64
CA ARG A 111 2.01 7.22 12.60
C ARG A 111 1.45 7.94 13.84
N GLU A 112 2.24 8.80 14.46
CA GLU A 112 1.78 9.66 15.56
C GLU A 112 0.70 10.64 15.07
N ASP A 113 -0.27 10.95 15.93
CA ASP A 113 -1.34 11.91 15.63
C ASP A 113 -0.87 13.35 15.90
N ALA A 114 0.12 13.79 15.14
CA ALA A 114 0.62 15.16 15.16
C ALA A 114 0.32 15.84 13.82
N PRO A 115 -0.10 17.13 13.82
CA PRO A 115 -0.30 17.89 12.61
C PRO A 115 1.05 18.29 11.99
N GLU A 116 1.19 18.09 10.68
CA GLU A 116 2.35 18.51 9.90
C GLU A 116 1.92 19.49 8.80
N THR A 117 2.68 20.56 8.63
CA THR A 117 2.44 21.54 7.56
C THR A 117 3.21 21.14 6.32
N PHE A 118 2.51 20.94 5.21
CA PHE A 118 3.13 20.67 3.90
C PHE A 118 3.42 21.99 3.19
N GLY A 119 4.70 22.36 3.08
CA GLY A 119 5.15 23.62 2.48
C GLY A 119 5.33 23.60 0.96
N ASN A 120 5.03 22.49 0.29
CA ASN A 120 5.32 22.26 -1.14
C ASN A 120 4.09 22.41 -2.04
N ARG A 121 3.12 23.25 -1.66
CA ARG A 121 1.84 23.41 -2.37
C ARG A 121 2.07 23.80 -3.84
N GLU A 122 2.99 24.73 -4.09
CA GLU A 122 3.30 25.25 -5.42
C GLU A 122 3.85 24.15 -6.33
N ALA A 123 4.72 23.27 -5.80
CA ALA A 123 5.28 22.15 -6.55
C ALA A 123 4.22 21.09 -6.88
N ILE A 124 3.26 20.85 -5.98
CA ILE A 124 2.15 19.93 -6.22
C ILE A 124 1.25 20.46 -7.34
N ILE A 125 0.90 21.74 -7.31
CA ILE A 125 0.03 22.36 -8.33
C ILE A 125 0.73 22.40 -9.69
N ALA A 126 2.04 22.68 -9.72
CA ALA A 126 2.83 22.66 -10.96
C ALA A 126 2.85 21.28 -11.65
N ALA A 127 2.61 20.19 -10.92
CA ALA A 127 2.52 18.84 -11.49
C ALA A 127 1.15 18.52 -12.10
N VAL A 128 0.13 19.37 -11.87
CA VAL A 128 -1.23 19.16 -12.35
C VAL A 128 -1.40 19.72 -13.77
N PRO A 129 -1.85 18.92 -14.75
CA PRO A 129 -2.00 19.38 -16.13
C PRO A 129 -2.98 20.54 -16.33
N SER A 130 -4.05 20.63 -15.52
CA SER A 130 -5.06 21.68 -15.62
C SER A 130 -5.67 21.99 -14.25
N TYR A 131 -5.62 23.26 -13.85
CA TYR A 131 -6.16 23.73 -12.58
C TYR A 131 -6.76 25.15 -12.72
N ASP A 132 -7.65 25.52 -11.79
CA ASP A 132 -8.15 26.88 -11.56
C ASP A 132 -7.95 27.15 -10.08
N ASP A 133 -6.96 27.94 -9.67
CA ASP A 133 -6.62 28.07 -8.26
C ASP A 133 -7.85 28.42 -7.40
N PRO A 134 -8.18 27.63 -6.35
CA PRO A 134 -7.42 26.54 -5.71
C PRO A 134 -7.78 25.09 -6.14
N TYR A 135 -8.53 24.89 -7.21
CA TYR A 135 -9.13 23.62 -7.64
C TYR A 135 -8.43 22.95 -8.83
N ILE A 136 -8.50 21.61 -8.90
CA ILE A 136 -8.08 20.83 -10.06
C ILE A 136 -9.24 20.70 -11.03
N LYS A 137 -9.01 20.97 -12.33
CA LYS A 137 -10.03 20.84 -13.36
C LYS A 137 -10.18 19.38 -13.76
N VAL A 138 -11.38 18.83 -13.59
CA VAL A 138 -11.74 17.48 -14.04
C VAL A 138 -13.00 17.53 -14.92
N PRO A 139 -13.14 16.61 -15.89
CA PRO A 139 -14.39 16.48 -16.63
C PRO A 139 -15.56 16.25 -15.68
N LYS A 140 -16.70 16.90 -15.96
CA LYS A 140 -17.90 16.75 -15.16
C LYS A 140 -18.34 15.28 -15.18
N VAL A 141 -18.56 14.71 -14.00
CA VAL A 141 -19.17 13.37 -13.87
C VAL A 141 -20.62 13.48 -14.31
N LEU A 142 -20.94 12.83 -15.43
CA LEU A 142 -22.30 12.64 -15.90
C LEU A 142 -22.70 11.21 -15.51
N ASN A 143 -23.87 11.04 -14.90
CA ASN A 143 -24.42 9.71 -14.69
C ASN A 143 -24.78 9.13 -16.06
N LYS A 144 -24.21 7.97 -16.39
CA LYS A 144 -24.72 7.13 -17.48
C LYS A 144 -25.86 6.31 -16.86
N GLU A 145 -27.09 6.56 -17.29
CA GLU A 145 -28.20 5.62 -17.07
C GLU A 145 -27.95 4.32 -17.84
#